data_AF-A0A534NHU4-F1
#
_entry.id   AF-A0A534NHU4-F1
#
_cell.length_a   1.000
_cell.length_b   1.000
_cell.length_c   1.000
_cell.angle_alpha   90.00
_cell.angle_beta   90.00
_cell.angle_gamma   90.00
#
_symmetry.space_group_name_H-M   'P 1'
#
loop_
_entity.id
_entity.type
_entity.pdbx_description
1 polymer ?
#
loop_
_entity_poly.entity_id
_entity_poly.type
_entity_poly.pdbx_seq_one_letter_code
_entity_poly.pdbx_strand_id
1 'polypeptide(L)'
;MTKVVRATLRAVRLIKNDKKYALEFMKGPYLDLGNERERFTERAYDAAVQGYLLSGVVDEKLQREMIAEAAQRIKPAQPVTPERVFDFSFARKAGEALR
;
A
#
# COMPACT_ATOMS: atom_id res chain seq x y z
N MET A 1 -16.00 -7.32 2.17
CA MET A 1 -14.61 -6.90 1.84
C MET A 1 -14.49 -5.90 0.69
N THR A 2 -15.15 -6.08 -0.46
CA THR A 2 -14.97 -5.19 -1.63
C THR A 2 -15.18 -3.69 -1.36
N LYS A 3 -16.13 -3.31 -0.48
CA LYS A 3 -16.37 -1.90 -0.12
C LYS A 3 -15.15 -1.25 0.55
N VAL A 4 -14.48 -1.98 1.45
CA VAL A 4 -13.28 -1.50 2.16
C VAL A 4 -12.13 -1.32 1.18
N VAL A 5 -11.84 -2.34 0.37
CA VAL A 5 -10.79 -2.28 -0.66
C VAL A 5 -11.04 -1.12 -1.64
N ARG A 6 -12.28 -0.90 -2.06
CA ARG A 6 -12.64 0.25 -2.91
C ARG A 6 -12.39 1.58 -2.22
N ALA A 7 -12.76 1.73 -0.95
CA ALA A 7 -12.51 2.94 -0.18
C ALA A 7 -11.00 3.20 -0.03
N THR A 8 -10.21 2.17 0.28
CA THR A 8 -8.76 2.25 0.36
C THR A 8 -8.14 2.68 -0.97
N LEU A 9 -8.54 2.09 -2.09
CA LEU A 9 -8.03 2.47 -3.42
C LEU A 9 -8.35 3.92 -3.76
N ARG A 10 -9.55 4.40 -3.42
CA ARG A 10 -9.92 5.81 -3.58
C ARG A 10 -9.03 6.72 -2.72
N ALA A 11 -8.83 6.36 -1.45
CA ALA A 11 -8.01 7.13 -0.52
C ALA A 11 -6.54 7.23 -0.98
N VAL A 12 -5.93 6.11 -1.38
CA VAL A 12 -4.55 6.09 -1.86
C VAL A 12 -4.39 6.93 -3.13
N ARG A 13 -5.37 6.87 -4.05
CA ARG A 13 -5.37 7.73 -5.25
C ARG A 13 -5.53 9.22 -4.90
N LEU A 14 -6.40 9.55 -3.94
CA LEU A 14 -6.55 10.92 -3.45
C LEU A 14 -5.24 11.46 -2.88
N ILE A 15 -4.60 10.70 -1.98
CA ILE A 15 -3.32 11.08 -1.36
C ILE A 15 -2.24 11.30 -2.43
N LYS A 16 -2.17 10.44 -3.45
CA LYS A 16 -1.17 10.59 -4.52
C LYS A 16 -1.46 11.77 -5.46
N ASN A 17 -2.73 12.02 -5.77
CA ASN A 17 -3.11 13.04 -6.75
C ASN A 17 -3.24 14.45 -6.14
N ASP A 18 -3.43 14.55 -4.82
CA ASP A 18 -3.49 15.80 -4.09
C ASP A 18 -2.43 15.81 -2.96
N LYS A 19 -1.20 16.21 -3.33
CA LYS A 19 -0.08 16.33 -2.39
C LYS A 19 -0.40 17.30 -1.25
N LYS A 20 -1.15 18.38 -1.48
CA LYS A 20 -1.49 19.34 -0.43
C LYS A 20 -2.38 18.68 0.62
N TYR A 21 -3.44 17.99 0.19
CA TYR A 21 -4.29 17.22 1.08
C TYR A 21 -3.49 16.15 1.83
N ALA A 22 -2.60 15.42 1.14
CA ALA A 22 -1.77 14.38 1.74
C ALA A 22 -0.88 14.91 2.87
N LEU A 23 -0.20 16.03 2.65
CA LEU A 23 0.67 16.64 3.66
C LEU A 23 -0.13 17.08 4.89
N GLU A 24 -1.30 17.71 4.71
CA GLU A 24 -2.16 18.08 5.83
C GLU A 24 -2.72 16.87 6.58
N PHE A 25 -3.10 15.82 5.85
CA PHE A 25 -3.55 14.55 6.45
C PHE A 25 -2.43 13.89 7.28
N MET A 26 -1.20 13.85 6.76
CA MET A 26 -0.04 13.29 7.45
C MET A 26 0.40 14.12 8.65
N LYS A 27 0.14 15.43 8.66
CA LYS A 27 0.31 16.26 9.85
C LYS A 27 -0.76 16.01 10.91
N GLY A 28 -1.85 15.33 10.57
CA GLY A 28 -2.92 14.97 11.49
C GLY A 28 -2.45 14.02 12.61
N PRO A 29 -3.35 13.63 13.53
CA PRO A 29 -2.99 12.85 14.72
C PRO A 29 -2.68 11.37 14.43
N TYR A 30 -2.74 10.95 13.16
CA TYR A 30 -2.64 9.54 12.76
C TYR A 30 -1.21 9.08 12.51
N LEU A 31 -0.27 10.02 12.32
CA LEU A 31 1.13 9.73 12.07
C LEU A 31 1.98 10.55 13.04
N ASP A 32 2.68 9.86 13.93
CA ASP A 32 3.64 10.52 14.82
C ASP A 32 4.92 10.87 14.04
N LEU A 33 5.10 12.16 13.79
CA LEU A 33 6.28 12.73 13.16
C LEU A 33 7.14 13.52 14.17
N GLY A 34 6.82 13.41 15.46
CA GLY A 34 7.49 14.14 16.54
C GLY A 34 7.36 15.66 16.44
N ASN A 35 8.24 16.35 17.17
CA ASN A 35 8.22 17.81 17.31
C ASN A 35 8.62 18.58 16.03
N GLU A 36 9.21 17.89 15.04
CA GLU A 36 9.63 18.47 13.76
C GLU A 36 8.73 18.02 12.61
N ARG A 37 7.48 17.69 12.91
CA ARG A 37 6.48 17.23 11.95
C ARG A 37 6.41 18.12 10.70
N GLU A 38 6.38 19.44 10.87
CA GLU A 38 6.29 20.40 9.78
C GLU A 38 7.49 20.31 8.82
N ARG A 39 8.67 19.96 9.35
CA ARG A 39 9.90 19.78 8.58
C ARG A 39 9.96 18.42 7.87
N PHE A 40 9.48 17.35 8.53
CA PHE A 40 9.64 15.98 8.02
C PHE A 40 8.48 15.48 7.17
N THR A 41 7.30 16.08 7.25
CA THR A 41 6.10 15.61 6.55
C THR A 41 6.34 15.44 5.05
N GLU A 42 6.99 16.40 4.40
CA GLU A 42 7.21 16.34 2.95
C GLU A 42 8.13 15.19 2.56
N ARG A 43 9.24 15.00 3.28
CA ARG A 43 10.15 13.87 3.05
C ARG A 43 9.46 12.53 3.30
N ALA A 44 8.65 12.44 4.36
CA ALA A 44 7.88 11.24 4.67
C ALA A 44 6.86 10.93 3.55
N TYR A 45 6.18 11.95 3.02
CA TYR A 45 5.26 11.81 1.90
C TYR A 45 5.98 11.31 0.64
N ASP A 46 7.09 11.96 0.26
CA ASP A 46 7.84 11.62 -0.94
C ASP A 46 8.40 10.19 -0.87
N ALA A 47 8.78 9.71 0.32
CA ALA A 47 9.17 8.32 0.53
C ALA A 47 7.98 7.35 0.44
N ALA A 48 6.86 7.67 1.09
CA ALA A 48 5.68 6.80 1.15
C ALA A 48 5.03 6.60 -0.23
N VAL A 49 4.91 7.66 -1.03
CA VAL A 49 4.19 7.62 -2.31
C VAL A 49 4.82 6.69 -3.34
N GLN A 50 6.12 6.41 -3.21
CA GLN A 50 6.84 5.43 -4.05
C GLN A 50 6.32 4.00 -3.84
N GLY A 51 5.83 3.69 -2.64
CA GLY A 51 5.30 2.36 -2.31
C GLY A 51 3.80 2.18 -2.58
N TYR A 52 3.09 3.21 -3.05
CA TYR A 52 1.63 3.14 -3.22
C TYR A 52 1.19 2.32 -4.43
N LEU A 53 0.41 1.27 -4.19
CA LEU A 53 -0.18 0.41 -5.21
C LEU A 53 -1.53 0.95 -5.70
N LEU A 54 -1.52 1.82 -6.71
CA LEU A 54 -2.75 2.44 -7.25
C LEU A 54 -3.71 1.46 -7.96
N SER A 55 -3.15 0.35 -8.45
CA SER A 55 -3.88 -0.76 -9.05
C SER A 55 -4.49 -1.70 -8.01
N GLY A 56 -4.01 -1.65 -6.76
CA GLY A 56 -4.38 -2.59 -5.70
C GLY A 56 -3.80 -3.99 -5.87
N VAL A 57 -2.90 -4.21 -6.83
CA VAL A 57 -2.30 -5.51 -7.12
C VAL A 57 -0.78 -5.38 -7.23
N VAL A 58 -0.10 -6.46 -6.84
CA VAL A 58 1.35 -6.63 -7.01
C VAL A 58 1.55 -7.57 -8.19
N ASP A 59 2.54 -7.33 -9.05
CA ASP A 59 2.86 -8.26 -10.13
C ASP A 59 3.43 -9.58 -9.60
N GLU A 60 3.41 -10.62 -10.41
CA GLU A 60 3.81 -11.96 -9.96
C GLU A 60 5.29 -12.03 -9.57
N LYS A 61 6.15 -11.26 -10.24
CA LYS A 61 7.59 -11.22 -9.94
C LYS A 61 7.80 -10.70 -8.52
N LEU A 62 7.22 -9.55 -8.18
CA LEU A 62 7.33 -8.97 -6.85
C LEU A 62 6.65 -9.83 -5.78
N GLN A 63 5.53 -10.49 -6.08
CA GLN A 63 4.93 -11.47 -5.16
C GLN A 63 5.92 -12.59 -4.79
N ARG A 64 6.64 -13.15 -5.78
CA ARG A 64 7.64 -14.21 -5.55
C ARG A 64 8.83 -13.69 -4.75
N GLU A 65 9.30 -12.48 -5.02
CA GLU A 65 10.37 -11.83 -4.26
C GLU A 65 9.99 -11.64 -2.78
N MET A 66 8.79 -11.11 -2.50
CA MET A 66 8.27 -10.96 -1.14
C MET A 66 8.19 -12.29 -0.38
N ILE A 67 7.73 -13.35 -1.06
CA ILE A 67 7.65 -14.69 -0.46
C ILE A 67 9.05 -15.25 -0.18
N ALA A 68 9.99 -15.08 -1.11
CA ALA A 68 11.36 -15.54 -0.94
C ALA A 68 12.05 -14.85 0.24
N GLU A 69 11.87 -13.53 0.39
CA GLU A 69 12.42 -12.77 1.52
C GLU A 69 11.83 -13.25 2.86
N ALA A 70 10.50 -13.40 2.93
CA ALA A 70 9.84 -13.90 4.15
C ALA A 70 10.27 -15.33 4.51
N ALA A 71 10.47 -16.19 3.50
CA ALA A 71 10.87 -17.58 3.68
C ALA A 71 12.25 -17.74 4.32
N GLN A 72 13.17 -16.77 4.14
CA GLN A 72 14.49 -16.79 4.81
C GLN A 72 14.37 -16.83 6.33
N ARG A 73 13.32 -16.21 6.88
CA ARG A 73 13.07 -16.14 8.32
C ARG A 73 12.11 -17.23 8.80
N ILE A 74 11.01 -17.43 8.07
CA ILE A 74 9.93 -18.35 8.47
C ILE A 74 10.30 -19.82 8.22
N LYS A 75 11.17 -20.11 7.24
CA LYS A 75 11.62 -21.46 6.86
C LYS A 75 10.44 -22.44 6.70
N PRO A 76 9.48 -22.15 5.81
CA PRO A 76 8.31 -23.00 5.63
C PRO A 76 8.73 -24.41 5.19
N ALA A 77 8.02 -25.43 5.68
CA ALA A 77 8.31 -26.83 5.36
C ALA A 77 8.19 -27.18 3.87
N GLN A 78 7.44 -26.36 3.11
CA GLN A 78 7.25 -26.50 1.67
C GLN A 78 7.29 -25.11 1.01
N PRO A 79 7.69 -25.01 -0.27
CA PRO A 79 7.59 -23.77 -1.03
C PRO A 79 6.17 -23.20 -1.01
N VAL A 80 6.05 -21.89 -0.79
CA VAL A 80 4.77 -21.18 -0.78
C VAL A 80 4.54 -20.55 -2.14
N THR A 81 3.39 -20.82 -2.76
CA THR A 81 3.03 -20.20 -4.04
C THR A 81 2.30 -18.86 -3.82
N PRO A 82 2.35 -17.93 -4.79
CA PRO A 82 1.69 -16.63 -4.66
C PRO A 82 0.20 -16.71 -4.32
N GLU A 83 -0.53 -17.67 -4.88
CA GLU A 83 -1.98 -17.83 -4.71
C GLU A 83 -2.36 -18.22 -3.27
N ARG A 84 -1.40 -18.77 -2.49
CA ARG A 84 -1.61 -19.07 -1.07
C ARG A 84 -1.47 -17.84 -0.17
N VAL A 85 -0.87 -16.76 -0.66
CA VAL A 85 -0.52 -15.56 0.11
C VAL A 85 -1.34 -14.34 -0.34
N PHE A 86 -1.62 -14.26 -1.64
CA PHE A 86 -2.26 -13.10 -2.25
C PHE A 86 -3.62 -13.47 -2.86
N ASP A 87 -4.68 -12.80 -2.41
CA ASP A 87 -5.99 -12.79 -3.06
C ASP A 87 -6.32 -11.38 -3.56
N PHE A 88 -6.20 -11.19 -4.88
CA PHE A 88 -6.53 -9.92 -5.54
C PHE A 88 -7.95 -9.85 -6.09
N SER A 89 -8.80 -10.84 -5.84
CA SER A 89 -10.17 -10.88 -6.38
C SER A 89 -10.97 -9.63 -6.00
N PHE A 90 -10.82 -9.16 -4.76
CA PHE A 90 -11.47 -7.93 -4.27
C PHE A 90 -10.87 -6.66 -4.87
N ALA A 91 -9.54 -6.61 -5.01
CA ALA A 91 -8.83 -5.48 -5.62
C ALA A 91 -9.20 -5.31 -7.09
N ARG A 92 -9.25 -6.40 -7.86
CA ARG A 92 -9.68 -6.41 -9.26
C ARG A 92 -11.11 -5.91 -9.42
N LYS A 93 -12.06 -6.49 -8.66
CA LYS A 93 -13.47 -6.05 -8.65
C LYS A 93 -13.64 -4.58 -8.24
N ALA A 94 -12.85 -4.11 -7.27
CA ALA A 94 -12.88 -2.72 -6.84
C ALA A 94 -12.29 -1.79 -7.91
N GLY A 95 -11.18 -2.18 -8.55
CA GLY A 95 -10.53 -1.41 -9.60
C GLY A 95 -11.41 -1.24 -10.85
N GLU A 96 -12.13 -2.28 -11.26
CA GLU A 96 -13.11 -2.21 -12.35
C GLU A 96 -14.23 -1.20 -12.08
N ALA A 97 -14.73 -1.14 -10.85
CA ALA A 97 -15.75 -0.16 -10.43
C ALA A 97 -15.22 1.28 -10.27
N LEU A 98 -13.91 1.49 -10.48
CA LEU A 98 -13.22 2.77 -10.37
C LEU A 98 -12.54 3.19 -11.69
N ARG A 99 -12.72 2.42 -12.77
CA ARG A 99 -12.42 2.84 -14.14
C ARG A 99 -13.57 3.68 -14.65
#